data_AF-A0AAW1UIW2-F1
#
_entry.id   AF-A0AAW1UIW2-F1
#
_cell.length_a   1.000
_cell.length_b   1.000
_cell.length_c   1.000
_cell.angle_alpha   90.00
_cell.angle_beta   90.00
_cell.angle_gamma   90.00
#
_symmetry.space_group_name_H-M   'P 1'
#
loop_
_entity.id
_entity.type
_entity.pdbx_description
1 polymer ?
#
loop_
_entity_poly.entity_id
_entity_poly.type
_entity_poly.pdbx_seq_one_letter_code
_entity_poly.pdbx_strand_id
1 'polypeptide(L)'
;MTISLQSTLKLHNQKCNLKWHIFNLAMRYKFQVLLKYPFSYIQKTVNKAFSQKYLFYTNVFLSFSMSGAGDLVVQQYEITTGEGNEYSIIRTRNMSIYGCSAGVLTHFWYLFLDNAIPEKKTSREIVNEIRMKSMKLYITEWIVWPPAQFLNFYLVPSKFRILYDNAISFGYDIYYSRIKYR
;
A
#
# COMPACT_ATOMS: atom_id res chain seq x y z
N MET A 1 -7.98 1.08 51.48
CA MET A 1 -8.43 1.67 50.20
C MET A 1 -7.81 1.02 48.96
N THR A 2 -6.67 0.32 49.07
CA THR A 2 -5.95 -0.30 47.93
C THR A 2 -6.63 -1.55 47.34
N ILE A 3 -7.40 -2.31 48.15
CA ILE A 3 -8.01 -3.58 47.71
C ILE A 3 -9.19 -3.37 46.73
N SER A 4 -9.94 -2.26 46.80
CA SER A 4 -11.07 -2.01 45.88
C SER A 4 -10.63 -1.49 44.50
N LEU A 5 -9.46 -0.85 44.41
CA LEU A 5 -8.86 -0.38 43.15
C LEU A 5 -8.29 -1.53 42.33
N GLN A 6 -7.70 -2.53 42.98
CA GLN A 6 -7.10 -3.68 42.30
C GLN A 6 -8.16 -4.64 41.72
N SER A 7 -9.32 -4.75 42.39
CA SER A 7 -10.46 -5.52 41.89
C SER A 7 -11.18 -4.82 40.73
N THR A 8 -11.34 -3.49 40.79
CA THR A 8 -11.91 -2.69 39.68
C THR A 8 -10.99 -2.68 38.45
N LEU A 9 -9.67 -2.58 38.63
CA LEU A 9 -8.70 -2.71 37.53
C LEU A 9 -8.75 -4.10 36.87
N LYS A 10 -8.85 -5.19 37.65
CA LYS A 10 -9.02 -6.55 37.10
C LYS A 10 -10.30 -6.68 36.29
N LEU A 11 -11.43 -6.19 36.80
CA LEU A 11 -12.71 -6.20 36.09
C LEU A 11 -12.68 -5.37 34.80
N HIS A 12 -12.01 -4.22 34.81
CA HIS A 12 -11.84 -3.38 33.62
C HIS A 12 -10.95 -4.05 32.57
N ASN A 13 -9.83 -4.64 32.98
CA ASN A 13 -8.90 -5.33 32.09
C ASN A 13 -9.52 -6.61 31.49
N GLN A 14 -10.36 -7.31 32.26
CA GLN A 14 -11.11 -8.48 31.80
C GLN A 14 -12.21 -8.10 30.79
N LYS A 15 -12.90 -6.97 30.99
CA LYS A 15 -13.85 -6.43 30.00
C LYS A 15 -13.15 -5.98 28.71
N CYS A 16 -11.99 -5.34 28.80
CA CYS A 16 -11.19 -4.96 27.63
C CYS A 16 -10.68 -6.17 26.85
N ASN A 17 -10.16 -7.20 27.53
CA ASN A 17 -9.74 -8.45 26.89
C ASN A 17 -10.91 -9.16 26.21
N LEU A 18 -12.09 -9.21 26.85
CA LEU A 18 -13.27 -9.83 26.26
C LEU A 18 -13.77 -9.06 25.03
N LYS A 19 -13.77 -7.72 25.07
CA LYS A 19 -14.08 -6.88 23.90
C LYS A 19 -13.09 -7.10 22.76
N TRP A 20 -11.79 -7.19 23.05
CA TRP A 20 -10.75 -7.46 22.06
C TRP A 20 -10.88 -8.86 21.45
N HIS A 21 -11.22 -9.86 22.27
CA HIS A 21 -11.42 -11.23 21.81
C HIS A 21 -12.66 -11.35 20.91
N ILE A 22 -13.79 -10.74 21.30
CA ILE A 22 -15.02 -10.68 20.50
C ILE A 22 -14.77 -9.92 19.19
N PHE A 23 -14.03 -8.81 19.23
CA PHE A 23 -13.65 -8.05 18.03
C PHE A 23 -12.78 -8.89 17.08
N ASN A 24 -11.77 -9.59 17.59
CA ASN A 24 -10.93 -10.49 16.78
C ASN A 24 -11.73 -11.66 16.17
N LEU A 25 -12.66 -12.24 16.91
CA LEU A 25 -13.56 -13.29 16.42
C LEU A 25 -14.51 -12.76 15.34
N ALA A 26 -15.12 -11.59 15.55
CA ALA A 26 -15.98 -10.93 14.57
C ALA A 26 -15.21 -10.56 13.29
N MET A 27 -13.97 -10.08 13.42
CA MET A 27 -13.07 -9.80 12.31
C MET A 27 -12.71 -11.07 11.54
N ARG A 28 -12.30 -12.14 12.24
CA ARG A 28 -12.00 -13.44 11.61
C ARG A 28 -13.21 -14.02 10.88
N TYR A 29 -14.40 -13.93 11.48
CA TYR A 29 -15.63 -14.42 10.86
C TYR A 29 -16.01 -13.60 9.62
N LYS A 30 -15.95 -12.26 9.69
CA LYS A 30 -16.17 -11.40 8.51
C LYS A 30 -15.15 -11.64 7.41
N PHE A 31 -13.88 -11.85 7.76
CA PHE A 31 -12.82 -12.13 6.80
C PHE A 31 -13.02 -13.48 6.10
N GLN A 32 -13.45 -14.51 6.83
CA GLN A 32 -13.81 -15.82 6.27
C GLN A 32 -15.06 -15.76 5.38
N VAL A 33 -16.06 -14.95 5.73
CA VAL A 33 -17.27 -14.72 4.90
C VAL A 33 -16.92 -13.94 3.62
N LEU A 34 -16.02 -12.95 3.70
CA LEU A 34 -15.52 -12.19 2.54
C LEU A 34 -14.70 -13.07 1.58
N LEU A 35 -13.90 -14.00 2.12
CA LEU A 35 -13.16 -14.99 1.33
C LEU A 35 -14.06 -16.05 0.66
N LYS A 36 -15.35 -16.13 1.03
CA LYS A 36 -16.31 -17.09 0.48
C LYS A 36 -16.94 -16.62 -0.84
N TYR A 37 -16.76 -15.35 -1.23
CA TYR A 37 -17.18 -14.88 -2.54
C TYR A 37 -16.28 -15.48 -3.62
N PRO A 38 -16.85 -16.04 -4.70
CA PRO A 38 -16.05 -16.68 -5.74
C PRO A 38 -15.14 -15.62 -6.38
N PHE A 39 -13.83 -15.86 -6.33
CA PHE A 39 -12.77 -15.02 -6.91
C PHE A 39 -13.08 -14.59 -8.36
N SER A 40 -13.78 -15.46 -9.11
CA SER A 40 -14.22 -15.21 -10.47
C SER A 40 -15.21 -14.05 -10.63
N TYR A 41 -16.07 -13.78 -9.63
CA TYR A 41 -17.00 -12.65 -9.67
C TYR A 41 -16.27 -11.33 -9.46
N ILE A 42 -15.34 -11.30 -8.50
CA ILE A 42 -14.49 -10.14 -8.25
C ILE A 42 -13.65 -9.82 -9.49
N GLN A 43 -13.07 -10.83 -10.13
CA GLN A 43 -12.27 -10.68 -11.34
C GLN A 43 -13.08 -10.08 -12.51
N LYS A 44 -14.34 -10.50 -12.69
CA LYS A 44 -15.23 -9.91 -13.71
C LYS A 44 -15.52 -8.44 -13.46
N THR A 45 -15.82 -8.08 -12.21
CA THR A 45 -16.12 -6.69 -11.83
C THR A 45 -14.88 -5.81 -11.95
N VAL A 46 -13.71 -6.28 -11.50
CA VAL A 46 -12.42 -5.59 -11.66
C VAL A 46 -12.11 -5.38 -13.13
N ASN A 47 -12.19 -6.42 -13.97
CA ASN A 47 -11.93 -6.28 -15.41
C ASN A 47 -12.89 -5.29 -16.09
N LYS A 48 -14.15 -5.20 -15.61
CA LYS A 48 -15.12 -4.21 -16.12
C LYS A 48 -14.80 -2.80 -15.63
N ALA A 49 -14.39 -2.64 -14.38
CA ALA A 49 -14.04 -1.36 -13.78
C ALA A 49 -12.77 -0.75 -14.42
N PHE A 50 -11.76 -1.58 -14.66
CA PHE A 50 -10.51 -1.21 -15.34
C PHE A 50 -10.55 -1.35 -16.86
N SER A 51 -11.75 -1.46 -17.45
CA SER A 51 -11.92 -1.41 -18.90
C SER A 51 -11.67 0.02 -19.42
N GLN A 52 -11.17 0.17 -20.64
CA GLN A 52 -10.84 1.46 -21.26
C GLN A 52 -11.95 2.52 -21.14
N LYS A 53 -13.23 2.09 -21.15
CA LYS A 53 -14.39 2.98 -21.00
C LYS A 53 -14.55 3.57 -19.59
N TYR A 54 -14.18 2.83 -18.54
CA TYR A 54 -14.37 3.23 -17.13
C TYR A 54 -13.06 3.56 -16.42
N LEU A 55 -11.92 3.44 -17.12
CA LEU A 55 -10.59 3.64 -16.55
C LEU A 55 -10.38 5.04 -15.97
N PHE A 56 -10.93 6.07 -16.62
CA PHE A 56 -10.90 7.44 -16.10
C PHE A 56 -11.59 7.54 -14.73
N TYR A 57 -12.86 7.10 -14.68
CA TYR A 57 -13.69 7.22 -13.49
C TYR A 57 -13.13 6.41 -12.32
N THR A 58 -12.63 5.20 -12.59
CA THR A 58 -12.05 4.35 -11.54
C THR A 58 -10.75 4.91 -10.99
N ASN A 59 -9.85 5.43 -11.83
CA ASN A 59 -8.60 6.01 -11.36
C ASN A 59 -8.82 7.30 -10.53
N VAL A 60 -9.71 8.18 -11.00
CA VAL A 60 -10.05 9.40 -10.25
C VAL A 60 -10.72 9.06 -8.92
N PHE A 61 -11.67 8.13 -8.94
CA PHE A 61 -12.37 7.69 -7.73
C PHE A 61 -11.41 7.03 -6.72
N LEU A 62 -10.54 6.12 -7.17
CA LEU A 62 -9.54 5.49 -6.33
C LEU A 62 -8.58 6.51 -5.71
N SER A 63 -8.14 7.51 -6.47
CA SER A 63 -7.25 8.57 -5.97
C SER A 63 -7.94 9.45 -4.93
N PHE A 64 -9.19 9.85 -5.19
CA PHE A 64 -10.03 10.57 -4.23
C PHE A 64 -10.20 9.78 -2.92
N SER A 65 -10.63 8.51 -3.03
CA SER A 65 -10.89 7.67 -1.87
C SER A 65 -9.61 7.40 -1.07
N MET A 66 -8.50 7.11 -1.73
CA MET A 66 -7.23 6.82 -1.07
C MET A 66 -6.67 8.06 -0.36
N SER A 67 -6.74 9.22 -0.99
CA SER A 67 -6.27 10.49 -0.40
C SER A 67 -7.09 10.87 0.84
N GLY A 68 -8.43 10.78 0.74
CA GLY A 68 -9.31 11.02 1.88
C GLY A 68 -9.11 10.01 3.00
N ALA A 69 -9.01 8.71 2.68
CA ALA A 69 -8.77 7.67 3.67
C ALA A 69 -7.41 7.82 4.36
N GLY A 70 -6.35 8.17 3.61
CA GLY A 70 -5.03 8.42 4.16
C GLY A 70 -5.02 9.56 5.17
N ASP A 71 -5.69 10.67 4.86
CA ASP A 71 -5.82 11.80 5.78
C ASP A 71 -6.62 11.43 7.04
N LEU A 72 -7.70 10.64 6.91
CA LEU A 72 -8.44 10.13 8.08
C LEU A 72 -7.58 9.26 8.98
N VAL A 73 -6.71 8.41 8.41
CA VAL A 73 -5.77 7.59 9.19
C VAL A 73 -4.77 8.46 9.92
N VAL A 74 -4.23 9.50 9.27
CA VAL A 74 -3.29 10.44 9.89
C VAL A 74 -3.97 11.23 11.01
N GLN A 75 -5.17 11.75 10.79
CA GLN A 75 -5.92 12.46 11.84
C GLN A 75 -6.24 11.54 13.03
N GLN A 76 -6.59 10.27 12.78
CA GLN A 76 -6.77 9.28 13.85
C GLN A 76 -5.46 9.04 14.63
N TYR A 77 -4.32 9.02 13.96
CA TYR A 77 -3.00 8.90 14.60
C TYR A 77 -2.67 10.12 15.47
N GLU A 78 -2.88 11.34 14.95
CA GLU A 78 -2.63 12.60 15.68
C GLU A 78 -3.47 12.68 16.97
N ILE A 79 -4.75 12.32 16.90
CA ILE A 79 -5.66 12.28 18.06
C ILE A 79 -5.22 11.21 19.06
N THR A 80 -4.74 10.06 18.59
CA THR A 80 -4.28 8.96 19.45
C THR A 80 -2.97 9.30 20.17
N THR A 81 -2.10 10.08 19.53
CA THR A 81 -0.81 10.51 20.08
C THR A 81 -0.97 11.71 21.04
N GLY A 82 -2.14 12.36 21.02
CA GLY A 82 -2.42 13.55 21.83
C GLY A 82 -1.88 14.86 21.25
N GLU A 83 -1.42 14.84 20.00
CA GLU A 83 -0.98 16.03 19.26
C GLU A 83 -2.15 16.77 18.60
N GLY A 84 -3.26 16.06 18.34
CA GLY A 84 -4.49 16.61 17.76
C GLY A 84 -5.68 16.52 18.71
N ASN A 85 -6.57 17.52 18.66
CA ASN A 85 -7.74 17.58 19.55
C ASN A 85 -9.05 17.15 18.87
N GLU A 86 -9.24 17.47 17.57
CA GLU A 86 -10.50 17.21 16.87
C GLU A 86 -10.28 16.86 15.38
N TYR A 87 -11.26 16.16 14.80
CA TYR A 87 -11.28 15.83 13.38
C TYR A 87 -11.57 17.06 12.52
N SER A 88 -10.69 17.37 11.57
CA SER A 88 -10.85 18.49 10.64
C SER A 88 -11.38 18.01 9.29
N ILE A 89 -12.68 18.21 9.07
CA ILE A 89 -13.34 17.89 7.79
C ILE A 89 -12.81 18.75 6.64
N ILE A 90 -12.42 20.00 6.92
CA ILE A 90 -11.88 20.91 5.90
C ILE A 90 -10.54 20.40 5.37
N ARG A 91 -9.68 19.86 6.25
CA ARG A 91 -8.40 19.23 5.86
C ARG A 91 -8.65 18.01 4.98
N THR A 92 -9.53 17.09 5.39
CA THR A 92 -9.85 15.89 4.61
C THR A 92 -10.47 16.23 3.26
N ARG A 93 -11.33 17.26 3.21
CA ARG A 93 -11.89 17.74 1.95
C ARG A 93 -10.81 18.28 1.02
N ASN A 94 -9.93 19.14 1.53
CA ASN A 94 -8.85 19.71 0.73
C ASN A 94 -7.91 18.60 0.20
N MET A 95 -7.57 17.63 1.05
CA MET A 95 -6.75 16.47 0.65
C MET A 95 -7.44 15.57 -0.38
N SER A 96 -8.76 15.39 -0.25
CA SER A 96 -9.58 14.66 -1.23
C SER A 96 -9.66 15.39 -2.58
N ILE A 97 -9.74 16.72 -2.58
CA ILE A 97 -9.70 17.55 -3.80
C ILE A 97 -8.34 17.40 -4.51
N TYR A 98 -7.23 17.40 -3.76
CA TYR A 98 -5.91 17.09 -4.33
C TYR A 98 -5.86 15.66 -4.91
N GLY A 99 -6.50 14.69 -4.25
CA GLY A 99 -6.65 13.33 -4.78
C GLY A 99 -7.39 13.29 -6.12
N CYS A 100 -8.48 14.05 -6.26
CA CYS A 100 -9.19 14.19 -7.53
C CYS A 100 -8.32 14.82 -8.62
N SER A 101 -7.66 15.95 -8.33
CA SER A 101 -6.85 16.66 -9.34
C SER A 101 -5.66 15.82 -9.79
N ALA A 102 -4.96 15.17 -8.86
CA ALA A 102 -3.88 14.24 -9.16
C ALA A 102 -4.38 13.04 -9.99
N GLY A 103 -5.55 12.49 -9.67
CA GLY A 103 -6.16 11.39 -10.44
C GLY A 103 -6.45 11.79 -11.90
N VAL A 104 -6.99 12.99 -12.12
CA VAL A 104 -7.26 13.52 -13.47
C VAL A 104 -5.95 13.74 -14.23
N LEU A 105 -4.97 14.40 -13.61
CA LEU A 105 -3.66 14.65 -14.20
C LEU A 105 -2.98 13.35 -14.62
N THR A 106 -2.99 12.35 -13.72
CA THR A 106 -2.37 11.05 -13.95
C THR A 106 -3.01 10.31 -15.11
N HIS A 107 -4.35 10.40 -15.28
CA HIS A 107 -5.01 9.79 -16.43
C HIS A 107 -4.55 10.40 -17.76
N PHE A 108 -4.51 11.73 -17.86
CA PHE A 108 -4.03 12.38 -19.08
C PHE A 108 -2.54 12.14 -19.32
N TRP A 109 -1.75 12.04 -18.26
CA TRP A 109 -0.33 11.67 -18.36
C TRP A 109 -0.16 10.28 -18.97
N TYR A 110 -0.93 9.28 -18.52
CA TYR A 110 -0.89 7.94 -19.11
C TYR A 110 -1.37 7.93 -20.57
N LEU A 111 -2.44 8.66 -20.91
CA LEU A 111 -2.87 8.80 -22.30
C LEU A 111 -1.78 9.43 -23.18
N PHE A 112 -1.06 10.42 -22.66
CA PHE A 112 0.08 11.01 -23.37
C PHE A 112 1.19 9.98 -23.58
N LEU A 113 1.55 9.23 -22.54
CA LEU A 113 2.59 8.20 -22.63
C LEU A 113 2.22 7.08 -23.62
N ASP A 114 0.97 6.61 -23.61
CA ASP A 114 0.48 5.58 -24.52
C ASP A 114 0.55 6.04 -25.99
N ASN A 115 0.37 7.34 -26.25
CA ASN A 115 0.49 7.92 -27.59
C ASN A 115 1.94 8.26 -27.97
N ALA A 116 2.77 8.66 -26.99
CA ALA A 116 4.15 9.07 -27.19
C ALA A 116 5.11 7.88 -27.34
N ILE A 117 4.78 6.73 -26.74
CA ILE A 117 5.56 5.50 -26.80
C ILE A 117 4.88 4.55 -27.79
N PRO A 118 5.38 4.42 -29.04
CA PRO A 118 4.84 3.46 -29.98
C PRO A 118 5.20 2.03 -29.56
N GLU A 119 4.36 1.39 -28.75
CA GLU A 119 4.49 -0.03 -28.42
C GLU A 119 4.14 -0.90 -29.65
N LYS A 120 5.14 -1.17 -30.50
CA LYS A 120 5.05 -2.11 -31.63
C LYS A 120 5.22 -3.57 -31.21
N LYS A 121 4.60 -4.00 -30.10
CA LYS A 121 4.68 -5.39 -29.63
C LYS A 121 3.28 -5.97 -29.45
N THR A 122 3.08 -7.22 -29.82
CA THR A 122 1.79 -7.89 -29.63
C THR A 122 1.49 -7.99 -28.14
N SER A 123 0.26 -7.75 -27.68
CA SER A 123 -0.08 -7.75 -26.24
C SER A 123 0.33 -9.04 -25.52
N ARG A 124 0.35 -10.19 -26.22
CA ARG A 124 0.83 -11.47 -25.66
C ARG A 124 2.34 -11.50 -25.44
N GLU A 125 3.11 -10.89 -26.33
CA GLU A 125 4.58 -10.81 -26.22
C GLU A 125 4.96 -9.87 -25.08
N ILE A 126 4.27 -8.73 -24.96
CA ILE A 126 4.44 -7.77 -23.85
C ILE A 126 4.15 -8.45 -22.52
N VAL A 127 3.01 -9.15 -22.40
CA VAL A 127 2.63 -9.83 -21.15
C VAL A 127 3.66 -10.91 -20.77
N ASN A 128 4.14 -11.70 -21.73
CA ASN A 128 5.15 -12.72 -21.46
C ASN A 128 6.50 -12.10 -21.08
N GLU A 129 6.92 -11.03 -21.75
CA GLU A 129 8.15 -10.31 -21.46
C GLU A 129 8.11 -9.67 -20.07
N ILE A 130 7.03 -8.95 -19.75
CA ILE A 130 6.80 -8.35 -18.43
C ILE A 130 6.79 -9.45 -17.36
N ARG A 131 6.04 -10.54 -17.56
CA ARG A 131 5.97 -11.62 -16.58
C ARG A 131 7.35 -12.21 -16.31
N MET A 132 8.13 -12.52 -17.35
CA MET A 132 9.46 -13.12 -17.18
C MET A 132 10.46 -12.16 -16.56
N LYS A 133 10.52 -10.90 -17.01
CA LYS A 133 11.44 -9.89 -16.49
C LYS A 133 11.09 -9.50 -15.06
N SER A 134 9.81 -9.24 -14.77
CA SER A 134 9.34 -8.90 -13.43
C SER A 134 9.57 -10.03 -12.42
N MET A 135 9.38 -11.29 -12.81
CA MET A 135 9.66 -12.42 -11.90
C MET A 135 11.15 -12.54 -11.57
N LYS A 136 12.04 -12.32 -12.55
CA LYS A 136 13.50 -12.32 -12.30
C LYS A 136 13.91 -11.18 -11.37
N LEU A 137 13.38 -9.98 -11.60
CA LEU A 137 13.65 -8.81 -10.76
C LEU A 137 13.16 -9.04 -9.33
N TYR A 138 11.93 -9.52 -9.17
CA TYR A 138 11.35 -9.82 -7.86
C TYR A 138 12.20 -10.84 -7.08
N ILE A 139 12.55 -11.97 -7.69
CA ILE A 139 13.39 -12.98 -7.02
C ILE A 139 14.76 -12.39 -6.64
N THR A 140 15.34 -11.55 -7.50
CA THR A 140 16.60 -10.86 -7.18
C THR A 140 16.44 -9.95 -5.97
N GLU A 141 15.35 -9.17 -5.91
CA GLU A 141 15.04 -8.28 -4.79
C GLU A 141 14.97 -9.06 -3.47
N TRP A 142 14.29 -10.20 -3.48
CA TRP A 142 14.19 -11.11 -2.33
C TRP A 142 15.49 -11.79 -1.94
N ILE A 143 16.46 -11.90 -2.84
CA ILE A 143 17.77 -12.47 -2.55
C ILE A 143 18.75 -11.40 -2.08
N VAL A 144 18.66 -10.18 -2.61
CA VAL A 144 19.62 -9.09 -2.33
C VAL A 144 19.27 -8.39 -1.02
N TRP A 145 18.01 -8.01 -0.84
CA TRP A 145 17.64 -7.12 0.26
C TRP A 145 17.67 -7.79 1.64
N PRO A 146 17.16 -9.01 1.87
CA PRO A 146 17.21 -9.60 3.20
C PRO A 146 18.65 -9.80 3.74
N PRO A 147 19.62 -10.29 2.94
CA PRO A 147 21.02 -10.32 3.35
C PRO A 147 21.64 -8.92 3.51
N ALA A 148 21.34 -7.98 2.61
CA ALA A 148 21.85 -6.61 2.72
C ALA A 148 21.35 -5.91 3.99
N GLN A 149 20.07 -6.09 4.34
CA GLN A 149 19.50 -5.58 5.58
C GLN A 149 20.13 -6.26 6.80
N PHE A 150 20.36 -7.58 6.76
CA PHE A 150 21.05 -8.29 7.84
C PHE A 150 22.48 -7.77 8.05
N LEU A 151 23.25 -7.56 6.97
CA LEU A 151 24.59 -6.97 7.03
C LEU A 151 24.55 -5.51 7.50
N ASN A 152 23.55 -4.73 7.09
CA ASN A 152 23.35 -3.34 7.53
C ASN A 152 23.18 -3.26 9.06
N PHE A 153 22.35 -4.14 9.65
CA PHE A 153 22.15 -4.16 11.10
C PHE A 153 23.31 -4.76 11.89
N TYR A 154 24.07 -5.70 11.30
CA TYR A 154 25.19 -6.38 11.98
C TYR A 154 26.53 -5.63 11.88
N LEU A 155 26.85 -5.07 10.71
CA LEU A 155 28.18 -4.48 10.44
C LEU A 155 28.18 -2.95 10.42
N VAL A 156 27.07 -2.29 10.05
CA VAL A 156 27.08 -0.86 9.72
C VAL A 156 26.59 0.00 10.90
N PRO A 157 27.45 0.89 11.45
CA PRO A 157 27.05 1.86 12.47
C PRO A 157 25.92 2.75 11.95
N SER A 158 25.00 3.16 12.84
CA SER A 158 23.78 3.92 12.48
C SER A 158 24.02 5.14 11.58
N LYS A 159 25.16 5.81 11.73
CA LYS A 159 25.54 7.00 10.95
C LYS A 159 25.83 6.72 9.46
N PHE A 160 26.24 5.51 9.09
CA PHE A 160 26.65 5.17 7.72
C PHE A 160 25.62 4.33 6.95
N ARG A 161 24.48 3.97 7.57
CA ARG A 161 23.47 3.09 6.97
C ARG A 161 22.91 3.62 5.66
N ILE A 162 22.69 4.94 5.57
CA ILE A 162 22.18 5.61 4.37
C ILE A 162 23.19 5.49 3.21
N LEU A 163 24.48 5.65 3.48
CA LEU A 163 25.52 5.53 2.45
C LEU A 163 25.62 4.09 1.94
N TYR A 164 25.55 3.11 2.85
CA TYR A 164 25.53 1.69 2.49
C TYR A 164 24.30 1.34 1.64
N ASP A 165 23.11 1.76 2.06
CA ASP A 165 21.85 1.50 1.37
C ASP A 165 21.84 2.09 -0.04
N ASN A 166 22.34 3.32 -0.19
CA ASN A 166 22.51 3.96 -1.49
C ASN A 166 23.54 3.24 -2.38
N ALA A 167 24.63 2.71 -1.82
CA ALA A 167 25.63 1.96 -2.58
C ALA A 167 25.08 0.62 -3.10
N ILE A 168 24.31 -0.10 -2.29
CA ILE A 168 23.61 -1.32 -2.70
C ILE A 168 22.55 -1.00 -3.76
N SER A 169 21.79 0.08 -3.56
CA SER A 169 20.77 0.55 -4.52
C SER A 169 21.39 0.86 -5.89
N PHE A 170 22.53 1.56 -5.91
CA PHE A 170 23.25 1.84 -7.16
C PHE A 170 23.69 0.56 -7.89
N GLY A 171 24.20 -0.44 -7.14
CA GLY A 171 24.51 -1.76 -7.72
C GLY A 171 23.28 -2.47 -8.28
N TYR A 172 22.15 -2.38 -7.57
CA TYR A 172 20.88 -2.93 -8.03
C TYR A 172 20.37 -2.23 -9.29
N ASP A 173 20.51 -0.91 -9.40
CA ASP A 173 20.12 -0.13 -10.58
C ASP A 173 20.92 -0.53 -11.84
N ILE A 174 22.23 -0.76 -11.68
CA ILE A 174 23.08 -1.28 -12.77
C ILE A 174 22.58 -2.66 -13.23
N TYR A 175 22.29 -3.55 -12.29
CA TYR A 175 21.76 -4.88 -12.58
C TYR A 175 20.38 -4.82 -13.26
N TYR A 176 19.50 -3.96 -12.74
CA TYR A 176 18.16 -3.72 -13.28
C TYR A 176 18.22 -3.27 -14.74
N SER A 177 19.09 -2.29 -15.05
CA SER A 177 19.32 -1.82 -16.41
C SER A 177 19.73 -2.95 -17.36
N ARG A 178 20.65 -3.82 -16.92
CA ARG A 178 21.10 -4.97 -17.72
C ARG A 178 19.99 -5.98 -18.01
N ILE A 179 19.07 -6.23 -17.08
CA ILE A 179 17.92 -7.11 -17.32
C ILE A 179 16.90 -6.46 -18.24
N LYS A 180 16.67 -5.15 -18.08
CA LYS A 180 15.67 -4.42 -18.86
C LYS A 180 16.03 -4.40 -20.35
N TYR A 181 17.28 -4.11 -20.68
CA TYR A 181 17.76 -3.93 -22.06
C TYR A 181 18.34 -5.19 -22.71
N ARG A 182 18.25 -6.34 -22.04
CA ARG A 182 18.56 -7.66 -22.61
C ARG A 182 17.28 -8.39 -23.02
#